data_AF-A0A560PBA5-F1
#
_entry.id   AF-A0A560PBA5-F1
#
_cell.length_a   1.000
_cell.length_b   1.000
_cell.length_c   1.000
_cell.angle_alpha   90.00
_cell.angle_beta   90.00
_cell.angle_gamma   90.00
#
_symmetry.space_group_name_H-M   'P 1'
#
loop_
_entity.id
_entity.type
_entity.pdbx_description
1 polymer ?
#
loop_
_entity_poly.entity_id
_entity_poly.type
_entity_poly.pdbx_seq_one_letter_code
_entity_poly.pdbx_strand_id
1 'polypeptide(L)'
;MSRLFRSRWSRWLARRIPAAASVRLTQRQIFIIPSQVGAAFALALALMLLAAINYQNSLAYGLTFLLGSVFIVAILHTYRNLAGLVLKAGSAGAVFVGEQGRFRLRLESTQRAHQAIALGWPPGVLQVHDVPAEGVSECELSIATQRRGWLRPGRLRVESRFPLGILLAWSWVDLDQALLVYPRPLAGELPLTAGADDDQQEQGTRAQGQGTDDFQGLRDYQPGDSKRRMHWKAYSRGQGLLVKDFAVLSGRDLSLDFDALTGDVELRLSRLCHWVLQLSERQQPFALRLPGCLVAQDSGEQHRDACLRVLALFGSAP
;
A
#
# COMPACT_ATOMS: atom_id res chain seq x y z
N MET A 1 -1.99 -5.30 33.55
CA MET A 1 -3.04 -4.26 33.71
C MET A 1 -3.32 -3.45 32.42
N SER A 2 -3.17 -4.00 31.20
CA SER A 2 -2.97 -3.16 29.99
C SER A 2 -3.74 -3.55 28.70
N ARG A 3 -4.66 -4.52 28.71
CA ARG A 3 -5.47 -4.87 27.51
C ARG A 3 -6.89 -4.30 27.53
N LEU A 4 -7.57 -4.35 28.68
CA LEU A 4 -8.93 -3.82 28.84
C LEU A 4 -8.98 -2.28 28.77
N PHE A 5 -7.97 -1.60 29.33
CA PHE A 5 -7.89 -0.14 29.25
C PHE A 5 -7.62 0.34 27.82
N ARG A 6 -6.74 -0.35 27.08
CA ARG A 6 -6.48 -0.08 25.65
C ARG A 6 -7.73 -0.25 24.78
N SER A 7 -8.59 -1.25 25.05
CA SER A 7 -9.80 -1.49 24.25
C SER A 7 -10.95 -0.52 24.55
N ARG A 8 -11.05 0.00 25.78
CA ARG A 8 -11.99 1.07 26.13
C ARG A 8 -11.51 2.41 25.60
N TRP A 9 -10.20 2.67 25.70
CA TRP A 9 -9.56 3.86 25.14
C TRP A 9 -9.67 3.91 23.61
N SER A 10 -9.43 2.80 22.92
CA SER A 10 -9.59 2.71 21.45
C SER A 10 -11.04 2.91 21.01
N ARG A 11 -12.02 2.33 21.72
CA ARG A 11 -13.45 2.56 21.45
C ARG A 11 -13.89 3.99 21.73
N TRP A 12 -13.38 4.60 22.79
CA TRP A 12 -13.64 6.00 23.12
C TRP A 12 -13.06 6.95 22.05
N LEU A 13 -11.83 6.69 21.59
CA LEU A 13 -11.20 7.42 20.47
C LEU A 13 -11.93 7.19 19.13
N ALA A 14 -12.37 5.97 18.83
CA ALA A 14 -13.13 5.67 17.61
C ALA A 14 -14.45 6.43 17.52
N ARG A 15 -15.10 6.69 18.66
CA ARG A 15 -16.29 7.54 18.71
C ARG A 15 -15.97 9.04 18.59
N ARG A 16 -14.76 9.47 18.98
CA ARG A 16 -14.36 10.90 18.96
C ARG A 16 -13.68 11.33 17.66
N ILE A 17 -13.01 10.40 16.97
CA ILE A 17 -12.27 10.60 15.72
C ILE A 17 -12.54 9.38 14.82
N PRO A 18 -13.61 9.45 13.98
CA PRO A 18 -13.90 8.41 13.01
C PRO A 18 -12.81 8.38 11.93
N ALA A 19 -12.62 7.21 11.32
CA ALA A 19 -11.70 7.04 10.21
C ALA A 19 -12.20 7.89 9.03
N ALA A 20 -11.34 8.78 8.52
CA ALA A 20 -11.68 9.67 7.43
C ALA A 20 -10.44 9.98 6.59
N ALA A 21 -10.60 10.07 5.27
CA ALA A 21 -9.53 10.43 4.35
C ALA A 21 -8.94 11.83 4.63
N SER A 22 -9.66 12.69 5.36
CA SER A 22 -9.17 13.97 5.84
C SER A 22 -9.65 14.24 7.28
N VAL A 23 -8.72 14.57 8.17
CA VAL A 23 -9.03 14.91 9.57
C VAL A 23 -8.42 16.25 9.92
N ARG A 24 -9.27 17.18 10.38
CA ARG A 24 -8.83 18.46 10.95
C ARG A 24 -8.71 18.34 12.45
N LEU A 25 -7.54 18.67 12.99
CA LEU A 25 -7.30 18.68 14.43
C LEU A 25 -8.05 19.82 15.10
N THR A 26 -9.01 19.46 15.95
CA THR A 26 -9.83 20.37 16.76
C THR A 26 -9.52 20.21 18.24
N GLN A 27 -10.03 21.14 19.08
CA GLN A 27 -9.80 21.15 20.53
C GLN A 27 -10.14 19.81 21.22
N ARG A 28 -11.13 19.06 20.70
CA ARG A 28 -11.56 17.79 21.28
C ARG A 28 -10.58 16.64 21.03
N GLN A 29 -9.57 16.84 20.20
CA GLN A 29 -8.66 15.78 19.76
C GLN A 29 -7.23 15.99 20.27
N ILE A 30 -6.93 17.18 20.77
CA ILE A 30 -5.59 17.58 21.21
C ILE A 30 -5.50 17.44 22.73
N PHE A 31 -4.50 16.69 23.18
CA PHE A 31 -4.16 16.54 24.59
C PHE A 31 -2.82 17.22 24.85
N ILE A 32 -2.71 17.96 25.95
CA ILE A 32 -1.47 18.63 26.36
C ILE A 32 -1.06 18.11 27.72
N ILE A 33 0.20 17.69 27.83
CA ILE A 33 0.80 17.25 29.09
C ILE A 33 2.16 17.92 29.27
N PRO A 34 2.60 18.19 30.50
CA PRO A 34 3.97 18.64 30.75
C PRO A 34 4.96 17.54 30.36
N SER A 35 6.04 17.93 29.68
CA SER A 35 7.19 17.03 29.49
C SER A 35 7.92 16.87 30.83
N GLN A 36 8.91 15.97 30.90
CA GLN A 36 9.75 15.84 32.11
C GLN A 36 10.39 17.18 32.50
N VAL A 37 10.85 17.96 31.51
CA VAL A 37 11.42 19.29 31.71
C VAL A 37 10.35 20.28 32.15
N GLY A 38 9.14 20.23 31.56
CA GLY A 38 8.05 21.10 32.00
C GLY A 38 7.55 20.82 33.40
N ALA A 39 7.54 19.54 33.83
CA ALA A 39 7.21 19.16 35.19
C ALA A 39 8.26 19.67 36.19
N ALA A 40 9.55 19.54 35.86
CA ALA A 40 10.63 20.10 36.66
C ALA A 40 10.55 21.65 36.72
N PHE A 41 10.23 22.29 35.61
CA PHE A 41 10.03 23.74 35.55
C PHE A 41 8.84 24.20 36.41
N ALA A 42 7.71 23.51 36.35
CA ALA A 42 6.55 23.79 37.20
C ALA A 42 6.85 23.58 38.69
N LEU A 43 7.62 22.54 39.04
CA LEU A 43 8.09 22.31 40.40
C LEU A 43 9.02 23.43 40.88
N ALA A 44 9.98 23.85 40.05
CA ALA A 44 10.88 24.96 40.37
C ALA A 44 10.10 26.27 40.60
N LEU A 45 9.08 26.56 39.78
CA LEU A 45 8.19 27.71 40.00
C LEU A 45 7.46 27.64 41.33
N ALA A 46 6.95 26.47 41.71
CA ALA A 46 6.28 26.29 43.00
C ALA A 46 7.24 26.50 44.18
N LEU A 47 8.47 26.00 44.08
CA LEU A 47 9.52 26.20 45.10
C LEU A 47 9.96 27.67 45.19
N MET A 48 10.14 28.34 44.05
CA MET A 48 10.45 29.77 44.00
C MET A 48 9.33 30.61 44.61
N LEU A 49 8.07 30.28 44.33
CA LEU A 49 6.93 30.97 44.92
C LEU A 49 6.91 30.79 46.45
N LEU A 50 7.14 29.58 46.93
CA LEU A 50 7.21 29.29 48.36
C LEU A 50 8.34 30.05 49.05
N ALA A 51 9.52 30.13 48.41
CA ALA A 51 10.64 30.92 48.90
C ALA A 51 10.33 32.42 48.91
N ALA A 52 9.71 32.95 47.85
CA ALA A 52 9.30 34.35 47.78
C ALA A 52 8.31 34.71 48.91
N ILE A 53 7.37 33.81 49.21
CA ILE A 53 6.44 33.94 50.34
C ILE A 53 7.17 33.92 51.66
N ASN A 54 8.04 32.94 51.88
CA ASN A 54 8.76 32.77 53.13
C ASN A 54 9.68 33.94 53.46
N TYR A 55 10.40 34.47 52.46
CA TYR A 55 11.38 35.55 52.62
C TYR A 55 10.81 36.95 52.33
N GLN A 56 9.51 37.07 52.01
CA GLN A 56 8.86 38.32 51.62
C GLN A 56 9.64 39.09 50.51
N ASN A 57 10.32 38.36 49.62
CA ASN A 57 11.20 38.93 48.62
C ASN A 57 10.41 39.38 47.38
N SER A 58 10.25 40.70 47.22
CA SER A 58 9.51 41.31 46.11
C SER A 58 10.07 40.97 44.73
N LEU A 59 11.40 40.87 44.58
CA LEU A 59 12.04 40.51 43.31
C LEU A 59 11.78 39.05 42.93
N ALA A 60 11.77 38.15 43.92
CA ALA A 60 11.47 36.74 43.71
C ALA A 60 10.04 36.51 43.22
N TYR A 61 9.07 37.30 43.72
CA TYR A 61 7.71 37.30 43.16
C TYR A 61 7.68 37.73 41.70
N GLY A 62 8.34 38.85 41.37
CA GLY A 62 8.41 39.36 40.00
C GLY A 62 8.94 38.34 39.01
N LEU A 63 10.04 37.67 39.34
CA LEU A 63 10.62 36.62 38.50
C LEU A 63 9.71 35.39 38.38
N THR A 64 9.11 34.95 39.50
CA THR A 64 8.23 33.77 39.50
C THR A 64 6.98 34.00 38.65
N PHE A 65 6.35 35.17 38.76
CA PHE A 65 5.17 35.50 37.94
C PHE A 65 5.54 35.74 36.48
N LEU A 66 6.71 36.32 36.18
CA LEU A 66 7.19 36.45 34.82
C LEU A 66 7.36 35.06 34.17
N LEU A 67 8.08 34.15 34.82
CA LEU A 67 8.28 32.78 34.32
C LEU A 67 6.96 31.98 34.27
N GLY A 68 6.08 32.18 35.25
CA GLY A 68 4.73 31.62 35.25
C GLY A 68 3.87 32.12 34.07
N SER A 69 3.96 33.39 33.71
CA SER A 69 3.28 33.93 32.54
C SER A 69 3.82 33.34 31.24
N VAL A 70 5.15 33.18 31.11
CA VAL A 70 5.78 32.46 29.99
C VAL A 70 5.27 31.02 29.90
N PHE A 71 5.11 30.32 31.04
CA PHE A 71 4.55 28.96 31.07
C PHE A 71 3.13 28.91 30.50
N ILE A 72 2.25 29.82 30.94
CA ILE A 72 0.86 29.90 30.47
C ILE A 72 0.81 30.22 28.97
N VAL A 73 1.63 31.17 28.52
CA VAL A 73 1.77 31.51 27.09
C VAL A 73 2.28 30.31 26.30
N ALA A 74 3.23 29.55 26.84
CA ALA A 74 3.72 28.33 26.19
C ALA A 74 2.60 27.29 25.99
N ILE A 75 1.69 27.10 26.96
CA ILE A 75 0.51 26.23 26.81
C ILE A 75 -0.34 26.66 25.60
N LEU A 76 -0.61 27.95 25.47
CA LEU A 76 -1.39 28.50 24.37
C LEU A 76 -0.68 28.31 23.02
N HIS A 77 0.62 28.57 22.94
CA HIS A 77 1.40 28.36 21.72
C HIS A 77 1.50 26.88 21.33
N THR A 78 1.74 25.99 22.29
CA THR A 78 1.78 24.53 22.07
C THR A 78 0.43 24.01 21.59
N TYR A 79 -0.69 24.48 22.16
CA TYR A 79 -2.02 24.18 21.65
C TYR A 79 -2.23 24.69 20.22
N ARG A 80 -1.94 25.98 19.97
CA ARG A 80 -2.15 26.62 18.67
C ARG A 80 -1.32 25.99 17.57
N ASN A 81 -0.17 25.41 17.91
CA ASN A 81 0.73 24.74 16.98
C ASN A 81 0.15 23.41 16.44
N LEU A 82 -0.76 22.74 17.15
CA LEU A 82 -1.46 21.55 16.63
C LEU A 82 -2.87 21.86 16.14
N ALA A 83 -3.52 22.85 16.75
CA ALA A 83 -4.89 23.22 16.43
C ALA A 83 -5.03 23.78 15.01
N GLY A 84 -5.97 23.23 14.25
CA GLY A 84 -6.27 23.67 12.89
C GLY A 84 -5.46 22.97 11.79
N LEU A 85 -4.47 22.14 12.16
CA LEU A 85 -3.74 21.30 11.22
C LEU A 85 -4.69 20.28 10.57
N VAL A 86 -4.63 20.17 9.24
CA VAL A 86 -5.41 19.19 8.47
C VAL A 86 -4.47 18.09 7.99
N LEU A 87 -4.81 16.84 8.31
CA LEU A 87 -4.12 15.67 7.81
C LEU A 87 -4.98 15.00 6.76
N LYS A 88 -4.41 14.76 5.58
CA LYS A 88 -5.05 14.05 4.47
C LYS A 88 -4.29 12.77 4.14
N ALA A 89 -5.04 11.74 3.80
CA ALA A 89 -4.52 10.54 3.21
C ALA A 89 -4.04 10.80 1.78
N GLY A 90 -2.80 10.41 1.49
CA GLY A 90 -2.27 10.31 0.14
C GLY A 90 -2.49 8.92 -0.44
N SER A 91 -1.96 8.70 -1.64
CA SER A 91 -1.95 7.37 -2.25
C SER A 91 -0.96 6.44 -1.54
N ALA A 92 -1.37 5.19 -1.35
CA ALA A 92 -0.53 4.11 -0.89
C ALA A 92 -0.38 3.11 -2.05
N GLY A 93 0.81 2.99 -2.61
CA GLY A 93 1.09 2.03 -3.68
C GLY A 93 1.12 0.60 -3.14
N ALA A 94 0.65 -0.37 -3.91
CA ALA A 94 0.77 -1.78 -3.53
C ALA A 94 2.25 -2.18 -3.47
N VAL A 95 2.61 -3.05 -2.50
CA VAL A 95 3.99 -3.53 -2.31
C VAL A 95 4.01 -5.04 -2.09
N PHE A 96 5.17 -5.67 -2.23
CA PHE A 96 5.31 -7.10 -1.95
C PHE A 96 5.60 -7.37 -0.47
N VAL A 97 5.30 -8.59 -0.01
CA VAL A 97 5.70 -9.04 1.33
C VAL A 97 7.22 -8.97 1.49
N GLY A 98 7.68 -8.35 2.57
CA GLY A 98 9.10 -8.13 2.87
C GLY A 98 9.61 -6.75 2.44
N GLU A 99 8.80 -5.98 1.71
CA GLU A 99 9.10 -4.60 1.36
C GLU A 99 8.57 -3.61 2.42
N GLN A 100 8.90 -2.34 2.24
CA GLN A 100 8.39 -1.25 3.08
C GLN A 100 7.15 -0.65 2.42
N GLY A 101 5.98 -0.86 3.01
CA GLY A 101 4.74 -0.21 2.60
C GLY A 101 4.81 1.27 2.88
N ARG A 102 4.70 2.09 1.83
CA ARG A 102 4.85 3.55 1.89
C ARG A 102 3.49 4.21 1.89
N PHE A 103 3.19 4.91 2.98
CA PHE A 103 1.96 5.67 3.15
C PHE A 103 2.26 7.15 3.00
N ARG A 104 1.72 7.76 1.93
CA ARG A 104 1.86 9.20 1.71
C ARG A 104 0.83 9.95 2.53
N LEU A 105 1.28 11.05 3.11
CA LEU A 105 0.49 11.90 3.99
C LEU A 105 0.68 13.34 3.55
N ARG A 106 -0.42 14.08 3.55
CA ARG A 106 -0.42 15.50 3.22
C ARG A 106 -0.90 16.29 4.42
N LEU A 107 -0.02 17.14 4.93
CA LEU A 107 -0.27 18.05 6.02
C LEU A 107 -0.59 19.41 5.42
N GLU A 108 -1.75 19.99 5.76
CA GLU A 108 -2.17 21.28 5.24
C GLU A 108 -2.45 22.25 6.38
N SER A 109 -1.99 23.48 6.21
CA SER A 109 -2.38 24.60 7.03
C SER A 109 -3.36 25.51 6.30
N THR A 110 -4.33 26.02 7.04
CA THR A 110 -5.30 27.01 6.52
C THR A 110 -4.95 28.46 6.85
N GLN A 111 -4.09 28.71 7.85
CA GLN A 111 -3.83 30.09 8.32
C GLN A 111 -2.46 30.30 8.97
N ARG A 112 -1.90 29.29 9.65
CA ARG A 112 -0.74 29.47 10.53
C ARG A 112 0.36 28.46 10.24
N ALA A 113 1.61 28.81 10.46
CA ALA A 113 2.67 27.82 10.40
C ALA A 113 2.52 26.83 11.57
N HIS A 114 2.82 25.56 11.31
CA HIS A 114 2.90 24.49 12.31
C HIS A 114 4.33 23.98 12.33
N GLN A 115 4.98 24.02 13.49
CA GLN A 115 6.40 23.70 13.63
C GLN A 115 6.62 22.44 14.44
N ALA A 116 7.67 21.70 14.09
CA ALA A 116 8.10 20.47 14.74
C ALA A 116 6.92 19.49 14.99
N ILE A 117 6.18 19.18 13.92
CA ILE A 117 5.08 18.23 13.97
C ILE A 117 5.65 16.84 13.75
N ALA A 118 5.69 16.05 14.81
CA ALA A 118 6.16 14.67 14.78
C ALA A 118 4.98 13.72 14.48
N LEU A 119 5.12 12.88 13.45
CA LEU A 119 4.10 11.94 12.98
C LEU A 119 4.67 10.54 12.83
N GLY A 120 3.89 9.52 13.17
CA GLY A 120 4.27 8.13 12.97
C GLY A 120 3.30 7.13 13.61
N TRP A 121 3.51 5.85 13.36
CA TRP A 121 2.74 4.76 13.96
C TRP A 121 3.58 4.06 15.04
N PRO A 122 3.31 4.27 16.33
CA PRO A 122 4.02 3.59 17.40
C PRO A 122 3.85 2.07 17.31
N PRO A 123 4.92 1.27 17.51
CA PRO A 123 6.21 1.64 18.10
C PRO A 123 7.26 2.21 17.12
N GLY A 124 6.92 2.49 15.87
CA GLY A 124 7.83 3.07 14.88
C GLY A 124 8.33 4.47 15.25
N VAL A 125 9.37 4.91 14.54
CA VAL A 125 9.99 6.23 14.70
C VAL A 125 9.03 7.31 14.19
N LEU A 126 8.92 8.41 14.95
CA LEU A 126 8.17 9.58 14.53
C LEU A 126 9.07 10.45 13.63
N GLN A 127 8.58 10.84 12.46
CA GLN A 127 9.24 11.79 11.57
C GLN A 127 8.75 13.20 11.87
N VAL A 128 9.65 14.19 11.86
CA VAL A 128 9.34 15.58 12.19
C VAL A 128 9.24 16.40 10.91
N HIS A 129 8.14 17.15 10.78
CA HIS A 129 7.88 18.02 9.63
C HIS A 129 7.40 19.39 10.10
N ASP A 130 7.77 20.41 9.33
CA ASP A 130 7.19 21.75 9.43
C ASP A 130 6.15 21.92 8.32
N VAL A 131 5.10 22.68 8.62
CA VAL A 131 4.04 23.04 7.68
C VAL A 131 3.96 24.56 7.60
N PRO A 132 4.23 25.17 6.44
CA PRO A 132 4.14 26.61 6.28
C PRO A 132 2.70 27.11 6.46
N ALA A 133 2.56 28.40 6.81
CA ALA A 133 1.24 29.04 6.86
C ALA A 133 0.60 29.02 5.47
N GLU A 134 -0.68 28.64 5.40
CA GLU A 134 -1.43 28.54 4.14
C GLU A 134 -0.78 27.60 3.10
N GLY A 135 0.07 26.68 3.57
CA GLY A 135 0.82 25.79 2.70
C GLY A 135 0.62 24.32 3.04
N VAL A 136 1.35 23.51 2.29
CA VAL A 136 1.24 22.06 2.28
C VAL A 136 2.61 21.45 2.50
N SER A 137 2.67 20.40 3.31
CA SER A 137 3.86 19.58 3.53
C SER A 137 3.50 18.12 3.26
N GLU A 138 4.23 17.47 2.37
CA GLU A 138 4.06 16.06 2.04
C GLU A 138 5.11 15.23 2.76
N CYS A 139 4.69 14.10 3.32
CA CYS A 139 5.56 13.19 4.04
C CYS A 139 5.21 11.74 3.73
N GLU A 140 6.20 10.86 3.83
CA GLU A 140 6.09 9.44 3.52
C GLU A 140 6.53 8.62 4.73
N LEU A 141 5.58 7.88 5.30
CA LEU A 141 5.83 6.99 6.42
C LEU A 141 5.85 5.53 5.94
N SER A 142 6.83 4.77 6.40
CA SER A 142 7.01 3.37 6.02
C SER A 142 6.65 2.39 7.13
N ILE A 143 6.02 1.28 6.74
CA ILE A 143 5.75 0.14 7.61
C ILE A 143 6.23 -1.14 6.92
N ALA A 144 7.00 -1.96 7.63
CA ALA A 144 7.46 -3.25 7.14
C ALA A 144 6.27 -4.20 6.92
N THR A 145 6.17 -4.78 5.71
CA THR A 145 5.09 -5.71 5.37
C THR A 145 5.53 -7.15 5.68
N GLN A 146 4.75 -7.84 6.51
CA GLN A 146 5.07 -9.23 6.92
C GLN A 146 4.13 -10.27 6.33
N ARG A 147 2.90 -9.87 5.97
CA ARG A 147 1.84 -10.75 5.47
C ARG A 147 1.14 -10.09 4.30
N ARG A 148 0.64 -10.90 3.36
CA ARG A 148 -0.16 -10.43 2.23
C ARG A 148 -1.55 -9.96 2.66
N GLY A 149 -2.23 -9.24 1.78
CA GLY A 149 -3.59 -8.75 1.97
C GLY A 149 -3.65 -7.26 2.30
N TRP A 150 -4.77 -6.80 2.85
CA TRP A 150 -4.94 -5.40 3.23
C TRP A 150 -4.15 -5.06 4.50
N LEU A 151 -3.13 -4.22 4.35
CA LEU A 151 -2.42 -3.60 5.47
C LEU A 151 -3.06 -2.26 5.81
N ARG A 152 -3.68 -2.20 6.99
CA ARG A 152 -4.16 -0.94 7.60
C ARG A 152 -3.20 -0.54 8.72
N PRO A 153 -2.53 0.62 8.64
CA PRO A 153 -1.56 1.04 9.63
C PRO A 153 -2.21 1.48 10.96
N GLY A 154 -3.52 1.72 10.95
CA GLY A 154 -4.30 2.13 12.10
C GLY A 154 -4.04 3.60 12.47
N ARG A 155 -4.12 3.91 13.76
CA ARG A 155 -4.07 5.29 14.25
C ARG A 155 -2.67 5.87 14.18
N LEU A 156 -2.52 6.95 13.42
CA LEU A 156 -1.35 7.80 13.36
C LEU A 156 -1.23 8.64 14.63
N ARG A 157 -0.07 8.63 15.28
CA ARG A 157 0.24 9.56 16.37
C ARG A 157 0.77 10.85 15.75
N VAL A 158 0.22 11.98 16.17
CA VAL A 158 0.68 13.32 15.81
C VAL A 158 1.02 14.05 17.10
N GLU A 159 2.24 14.55 17.24
CA GLU A 159 2.67 15.27 18.44
C GLU A 159 3.58 16.45 18.13
N SER A 160 3.66 17.41 19.06
CA SER A 160 4.60 18.52 18.97
C SER A 160 5.01 18.98 20.37
N ARG A 161 6.28 19.37 20.48
CA ARG A 161 6.87 19.97 21.69
C ARG A 161 7.20 21.45 21.52
N PHE A 162 6.82 22.03 20.39
CA PHE A 162 7.01 23.46 20.11
C PHE A 162 6.16 24.32 21.07
N PRO A 163 6.62 25.50 21.52
CA PRO A 163 7.90 26.14 21.18
C PRO A 163 9.08 25.77 22.09
N LEU A 164 8.85 25.59 23.39
CA LEU A 164 9.91 25.54 24.40
C LEU A 164 10.33 24.12 24.83
N GLY A 165 9.68 23.07 24.34
CA GLY A 165 9.99 21.68 24.74
C GLY A 165 9.44 21.26 26.11
N ILE A 166 8.86 22.19 26.87
CA ILE A 166 8.31 21.97 28.22
C ILE A 166 6.93 21.30 28.21
N LEU A 167 6.23 21.32 27.08
CA LEU A 167 4.89 20.77 26.94
C LEU A 167 4.86 19.84 25.72
N LEU A 168 4.05 18.79 25.79
CA LEU A 168 3.78 17.87 24.69
C LEU A 168 2.31 17.96 24.34
N ALA A 169 2.00 18.55 23.18
CA ALA A 169 0.69 18.40 22.54
C ALA A 169 0.69 17.13 21.68
N TRP A 170 -0.35 16.31 21.78
CA TRP A 170 -0.49 15.12 20.96
C TRP A 170 -1.94 14.78 20.62
N SER A 171 -2.13 14.03 19.54
CA SER A 171 -3.41 13.54 19.02
C SER A 171 -3.22 12.18 18.36
N TRP A 172 -4.32 11.40 18.26
CA TRP A 172 -4.38 10.17 17.47
C TRP A 172 -5.36 10.36 16.32
N VAL A 173 -4.88 10.21 15.10
CA VAL A 173 -5.68 10.40 13.88
C VAL A 173 -5.82 9.07 13.16
N ASP A 174 -7.01 8.78 12.63
CA ASP A 174 -7.25 7.61 11.80
C ASP A 174 -7.61 8.08 10.38
N LEU A 175 -6.73 7.80 9.41
CA LEU A 175 -6.86 8.31 8.04
C LEU A 175 -7.51 7.30 7.07
N ASP A 176 -8.00 6.17 7.59
CA ASP A 176 -8.61 5.09 6.80
C ASP A 176 -7.76 4.61 5.61
N GLN A 177 -6.43 4.73 5.72
CA GLN A 177 -5.53 4.29 4.67
C GLN A 177 -5.41 2.77 4.68
N ALA A 178 -5.41 2.20 3.48
CA ALA A 178 -5.14 0.79 3.28
C ALA A 178 -4.15 0.64 2.13
N LEU A 179 -3.17 -0.24 2.32
CA LEU A 179 -2.21 -0.62 1.31
C LEU A 179 -2.41 -2.11 1.02
N LEU A 180 -2.41 -2.48 -0.26
CA LEU A 180 -2.49 -3.88 -0.66
C LEU A 180 -1.09 -4.50 -0.70
N VAL A 181 -0.88 -5.58 0.05
CA VAL A 181 0.39 -6.30 0.08
C VAL A 181 0.29 -7.57 -0.76
N TYR A 182 1.07 -7.65 -1.82
CA TYR A 182 1.18 -8.82 -2.69
C TYR A 182 2.08 -9.91 -2.08
N PRO A 183 1.87 -11.21 -2.38
CA PRO A 183 2.78 -12.26 -1.97
C PRO A 183 4.21 -11.99 -2.46
N ARG A 184 5.23 -12.37 -1.68
CA ARG A 184 6.63 -12.21 -2.12
C ARG A 184 6.88 -13.11 -3.34
N PRO A 185 7.37 -12.59 -4.48
CA PRO A 185 7.65 -13.43 -5.65
C PRO A 185 8.79 -14.40 -5.33
N LEU A 186 8.57 -15.68 -5.60
CA LEU A 186 9.57 -16.73 -5.43
C LEU A 186 9.76 -17.47 -6.76
N ALA A 187 10.98 -17.44 -7.29
CA ALA A 187 11.33 -18.19 -8.49
C ALA A 187 11.12 -19.70 -8.28
N GLY A 188 10.60 -20.37 -9.29
CA GLY A 188 10.30 -21.79 -9.25
C GLY A 188 9.84 -22.32 -10.61
N GLU A 189 9.47 -23.60 -10.64
CA GLU A 189 8.97 -24.24 -11.85
C GLU A 189 7.65 -23.62 -12.32
N LEU A 190 7.43 -23.61 -13.64
CA LEU A 190 6.24 -23.06 -14.27
C LEU A 190 5.06 -24.02 -14.09
N PRO A 191 3.99 -23.63 -13.37
CA PRO A 191 2.81 -24.47 -13.23
C PRO A 191 1.93 -24.29 -14.47
N LEU A 192 2.32 -24.93 -15.58
CA LEU A 192 1.42 -25.08 -16.71
C LEU A 192 0.60 -26.35 -16.48
N THR A 193 -0.71 -26.20 -16.41
CA THR A 193 -1.57 -27.23 -17.00
C THR A 193 -1.31 -27.18 -18.49
N ALA A 194 -0.62 -28.20 -19.02
CA ALA A 194 -0.65 -28.47 -20.44
C ALA A 194 -2.13 -28.58 -20.83
N GLY A 195 -2.60 -27.65 -21.66
CA GLY A 195 -3.82 -27.90 -22.42
C GLY A 195 -3.62 -29.25 -23.11
N ALA A 196 -4.61 -30.12 -22.98
CA ALA A 196 -4.60 -31.48 -23.48
C ALA A 196 -4.00 -31.58 -24.89
N ASP A 197 -2.77 -32.05 -24.96
CA ASP A 197 -2.32 -33.12 -25.85
C ASP A 197 -1.02 -33.66 -25.25
N ASP A 198 -1.13 -34.88 -24.73
CA ASP A 198 -0.04 -35.76 -24.39
C ASP A 198 0.61 -36.17 -25.71
N ASP A 199 1.73 -35.55 -26.05
CA ASP A 199 2.76 -36.23 -26.83
C ASP A 199 4.11 -35.96 -26.15
N GLN A 200 4.44 -36.92 -25.28
CA GLN A 200 5.79 -37.14 -24.83
C GLN A 200 6.69 -37.40 -26.05
N GLN A 201 7.90 -36.87 -25.97
CA GLN A 201 9.03 -37.03 -26.89
C GLN A 201 9.01 -36.09 -28.10
N GLU A 202 9.83 -35.04 -28.04
CA GLU A 202 10.97 -34.99 -28.95
C GLU A 202 12.05 -34.01 -28.47
N GLN A 203 13.25 -34.57 -28.30
CA GLN A 203 14.49 -33.84 -28.25
C GLN A 203 14.72 -33.11 -29.57
N GLY A 204 14.82 -31.79 -29.49
CA GLY A 204 15.66 -30.99 -30.38
C GLY A 204 15.18 -30.85 -31.82
N THR A 205 14.59 -29.71 -32.16
CA THR A 205 14.87 -29.11 -33.47
C THR A 205 14.81 -27.58 -33.43
N ARG A 206 16.01 -27.02 -33.54
CA ARG A 206 16.38 -25.76 -34.21
C ARG A 206 15.27 -24.75 -34.48
N ALA A 207 15.48 -23.56 -33.91
CA ALA A 207 15.10 -22.31 -34.52
C ALA A 207 15.64 -22.23 -35.97
N GLN A 208 14.74 -22.26 -36.94
CA GLN A 208 14.96 -21.71 -38.28
C GLN A 208 13.63 -21.58 -39.01
N GLY A 209 13.30 -20.36 -39.45
CA GLY A 209 12.24 -20.16 -40.44
C GLY A 209 11.44 -18.88 -40.26
N GLN A 210 11.96 -17.77 -40.81
CA GLN A 210 11.07 -16.70 -41.26
C GLN A 210 10.20 -17.25 -42.39
N GLY A 211 8.88 -17.10 -42.25
CA GLY A 211 7.97 -17.04 -43.39
C GLY A 211 7.06 -18.25 -43.60
N THR A 212 5.77 -17.98 -43.37
CA THR A 212 4.59 -18.68 -43.89
C THR A 212 4.07 -19.81 -43.02
N ASP A 213 2.93 -19.53 -42.37
CA ASP A 213 1.90 -20.45 -41.87
C ASP A 213 2.13 -21.92 -42.25
N ASP A 214 2.31 -22.76 -41.22
CA ASP A 214 2.47 -24.20 -41.33
C ASP A 214 1.28 -24.81 -42.10
N PHE A 215 1.56 -25.19 -43.35
CA PHE A 215 0.61 -25.82 -44.27
C PHE A 215 0.25 -27.21 -43.75
N GLN A 216 -1.02 -27.40 -43.35
CA GLN A 216 -1.50 -28.64 -42.74
C GLN A 216 -2.08 -29.62 -43.78
N GLY A 217 -2.59 -29.11 -44.91
CA GLY A 217 -3.15 -29.94 -45.97
C GLY A 217 -3.99 -29.17 -46.99
N LEU A 218 -4.68 -29.93 -47.84
CA LEU A 218 -5.63 -29.43 -48.82
C LEU A 218 -7.03 -29.87 -48.43
N ARG A 219 -7.96 -28.93 -48.35
CA ARG A 219 -9.39 -29.17 -48.08
C ARG A 219 -10.23 -28.80 -49.30
N ASP A 220 -11.35 -29.48 -49.50
CA ASP A 220 -12.33 -29.09 -50.52
C ASP A 220 -12.88 -27.69 -50.27
N TYR A 221 -12.98 -26.90 -51.35
CA TYR A 221 -13.48 -25.53 -51.32
C TYR A 221 -14.95 -25.48 -50.88
N GLN A 222 -15.24 -24.63 -49.89
CA GLN A 222 -16.60 -24.31 -49.50
C GLN A 222 -16.94 -22.85 -49.84
N PRO A 223 -18.21 -22.56 -50.19
CA PRO A 223 -18.66 -21.19 -50.42
C PRO A 223 -18.45 -20.33 -49.16
N GLY A 224 -17.47 -19.42 -49.20
CA GLY A 224 -17.03 -18.61 -48.05
C GLY A 224 -15.51 -18.53 -47.90
N ASP A 225 -14.78 -19.51 -48.47
CA ASP A 225 -13.32 -19.52 -48.41
C ASP A 225 -12.69 -18.42 -49.28
N SER A 226 -11.62 -17.80 -48.76
CA SER A 226 -10.90 -16.73 -49.45
C SER A 226 -10.23 -17.25 -50.73
N LYS A 227 -10.55 -16.61 -51.86
CA LYS A 227 -10.00 -16.93 -53.20
C LYS A 227 -8.46 -16.89 -53.25
N ARG A 228 -7.82 -16.17 -52.32
CA ARG A 228 -6.36 -16.06 -52.23
C ARG A 228 -5.68 -17.32 -51.68
N ARG A 229 -6.43 -18.19 -51.00
CA ARG A 229 -5.95 -19.46 -50.43
C ARG A 229 -6.18 -20.67 -51.34
N MET A 230 -6.74 -20.45 -52.54
CA MET A 230 -7.01 -21.52 -53.51
C MET A 230 -5.72 -22.12 -54.08
N HIS A 231 -5.67 -23.43 -54.14
CA HIS A 231 -4.55 -24.18 -54.70
C HIS A 231 -4.71 -24.39 -56.21
N TRP A 232 -4.47 -23.33 -56.99
CA TRP A 232 -4.68 -23.31 -58.45
C TRP A 232 -3.98 -24.44 -59.22
N LYS A 233 -2.84 -24.93 -58.72
CA LYS A 233 -2.07 -26.03 -59.35
C LYS A 233 -2.75 -27.40 -59.22
N ALA A 234 -3.64 -27.57 -58.24
CA ALA A 234 -4.45 -28.79 -58.11
C ALA A 234 -5.70 -28.70 -59.00
N TYR A 235 -6.29 -27.51 -59.09
CA TYR A 235 -7.41 -27.23 -60.00
C TYR A 235 -7.05 -27.48 -61.46
N SER A 236 -5.86 -27.04 -61.91
CA SER A 236 -5.39 -27.27 -63.28
C SER A 236 -5.10 -28.74 -63.63
N ARG A 237 -5.05 -29.63 -62.64
CA ARG A 237 -4.84 -31.08 -62.81
C ARG A 237 -6.13 -31.89 -62.70
N GLY A 238 -7.29 -31.22 -62.64
CA GLY A 238 -8.60 -31.87 -62.53
C GLY A 238 -8.93 -32.44 -61.15
N GLN A 239 -8.18 -32.07 -60.11
CA GLN A 239 -8.33 -32.58 -58.74
C GLN A 239 -9.37 -31.82 -57.89
N GLY A 240 -10.27 -31.06 -58.53
CA GLY A 240 -11.26 -30.22 -57.84
C GLY A 240 -10.69 -28.90 -57.29
N LEU A 241 -11.58 -28.05 -56.77
CA LEU A 241 -11.16 -26.82 -56.07
C LEU A 241 -10.73 -27.16 -54.65
N LEU A 242 -9.42 -27.14 -54.42
CA LEU A 242 -8.82 -27.32 -53.10
C LEU A 242 -8.31 -25.98 -52.55
N VAL A 243 -8.48 -25.77 -51.25
CA VAL A 243 -7.98 -24.61 -50.51
C VAL A 243 -6.85 -25.08 -49.60
N LYS A 244 -5.78 -24.27 -49.52
CA LYS A 244 -4.68 -24.49 -48.57
C LYS A 244 -5.21 -24.28 -47.16
N ASP A 245 -5.20 -25.33 -46.37
CA ASP A 245 -5.58 -25.26 -44.96
C ASP A 245 -4.34 -24.93 -44.13
N PHE A 246 -4.48 -23.92 -43.28
CA PHE A 246 -3.39 -23.39 -42.46
C PHE A 246 -3.77 -23.59 -41.00
N ALA A 247 -2.90 -24.23 -40.23
CA ALA A 247 -3.08 -24.33 -38.79
C ALA A 247 -2.97 -22.93 -38.19
N VAL A 248 -4.06 -22.43 -37.58
CA VAL A 248 -3.93 -21.30 -36.67
C VAL A 248 -3.29 -21.85 -35.41
N LEU A 249 -1.97 -21.66 -35.28
CA LEU A 249 -1.29 -21.76 -33.99
C LEU A 249 -1.89 -20.69 -33.08
N SER A 250 -3.02 -21.02 -32.47
CA SER A 250 -3.55 -20.29 -31.33
C SER A 250 -2.45 -20.36 -30.29
N GLY A 251 -1.88 -19.21 -29.95
CA GLY A 251 -0.78 -19.13 -28.99
C GLY A 251 -1.17 -19.94 -27.75
N ARG A 252 -0.28 -20.83 -27.31
CA ARG A 252 -0.53 -21.74 -26.18
C ARG A 252 -1.33 -21.03 -25.10
N ASP A 253 -2.50 -21.55 -24.76
CA ASP A 253 -3.33 -21.04 -23.68
C ASP A 253 -2.62 -21.28 -22.35
N LEU A 254 -1.79 -20.33 -21.95
CA LEU A 254 -1.04 -20.39 -20.71
C LEU A 254 -1.99 -20.18 -19.53
N SER A 255 -2.26 -21.25 -18.79
CA SER A 255 -3.06 -21.21 -17.56
C SER A 255 -2.17 -21.48 -16.36
N LEU A 256 -2.08 -20.51 -15.45
CA LEU A 256 -1.42 -20.63 -14.15
C LEU A 256 -2.40 -21.22 -13.14
N ASP A 257 -2.24 -22.50 -12.81
CA ASP A 257 -3.13 -23.20 -11.87
C ASP A 257 -2.51 -23.34 -10.47
N PHE A 258 -3.26 -22.94 -9.46
CA PHE A 258 -2.89 -23.09 -8.05
C PHE A 258 -2.83 -24.55 -7.60
N ASP A 259 -3.70 -25.42 -8.14
CA ASP A 259 -3.76 -26.83 -7.74
C ASP A 259 -2.66 -27.67 -8.39
N ALA A 260 -2.07 -27.19 -9.49
CA ALA A 260 -0.92 -27.82 -10.14
C ALA A 260 0.38 -27.67 -9.34
N LEU A 261 0.45 -26.73 -8.39
CA LEU A 261 1.63 -26.50 -7.56
C LEU A 261 1.61 -27.36 -6.29
N THR A 262 2.76 -27.90 -5.92
CA THR A 262 2.96 -28.59 -4.64
C THR A 262 3.48 -27.64 -3.56
N GLY A 263 3.21 -27.97 -2.29
CA GLY A 263 3.68 -27.23 -1.11
C GLY A 263 2.58 -26.50 -0.34
N ASP A 264 3.00 -25.66 0.61
CA ASP A 264 2.13 -24.82 1.45
C ASP A 264 1.47 -23.70 0.63
N VAL A 265 0.31 -23.21 1.09
CA VAL A 265 -0.50 -22.20 0.41
C VAL A 265 0.31 -20.95 0.09
N GLU A 266 1.08 -20.44 1.06
CA GLU A 266 1.95 -19.27 0.87
C GLU A 266 2.96 -19.47 -0.25
N LEU A 267 3.58 -20.64 -0.29
CA LEU A 267 4.64 -20.96 -1.25
C LEU A 267 4.07 -21.10 -2.66
N ARG A 268 2.87 -21.65 -2.80
CA ARG A 268 2.14 -21.69 -4.08
C ARG A 268 1.81 -20.28 -4.57
N LEU A 269 1.26 -19.43 -3.70
CA LEU A 269 0.95 -18.03 -4.04
C LEU A 269 2.19 -17.22 -4.42
N SER A 270 3.31 -17.42 -3.71
CA SER A 270 4.59 -16.79 -4.03
C SER A 270 5.13 -17.20 -5.40
N ARG A 271 4.98 -18.48 -5.79
CA ARG A 271 5.36 -18.98 -7.11
C ARG A 271 4.43 -18.44 -8.21
N LEU A 272 3.12 -18.44 -8.00
CA LEU A 272 2.17 -17.84 -8.93
C LEU A 272 2.44 -16.35 -9.12
N CYS A 273 2.73 -15.63 -8.02
CA CYS A 273 3.10 -14.22 -8.08
C CYS A 273 4.33 -13.99 -8.96
N HIS A 274 5.35 -14.85 -8.85
CA HIS A 274 6.54 -14.75 -9.70
C HIS A 274 6.19 -14.94 -11.19
N TRP A 275 5.36 -15.92 -11.52
CA TRP A 275 4.99 -16.19 -12.91
C TRP A 275 4.05 -15.16 -13.51
N VAL A 276 3.11 -14.61 -12.72
CA VAL A 276 2.28 -13.47 -13.12
C VAL A 276 3.17 -12.28 -13.53
N LEU A 277 4.22 -12.00 -12.76
CA LEU A 277 5.18 -10.94 -13.09
C LEU A 277 5.97 -11.26 -14.37
N GLN A 278 6.54 -12.46 -14.49
CA GLN A 278 7.30 -12.85 -15.68
C GLN A 278 6.47 -12.85 -16.97
N LEU A 279 5.25 -13.40 -16.94
CA LEU A 279 4.38 -13.45 -18.13
C LEU A 279 3.89 -12.05 -18.51
N SER A 280 3.59 -11.21 -17.51
CA SER A 280 3.25 -9.81 -17.75
C SER A 280 4.41 -9.00 -18.33
N GLU A 281 5.65 -9.21 -17.86
CA GLU A 281 6.84 -8.56 -18.42
C GLU A 281 7.06 -8.96 -19.89
N ARG A 282 6.74 -10.22 -20.24
CA ARG A 282 6.79 -10.72 -21.62
C ARG A 282 5.58 -10.35 -22.47
N GLN A 283 4.60 -9.64 -21.90
CA GLN A 283 3.32 -9.32 -22.54
C GLN A 283 2.58 -10.54 -23.11
N GLN A 284 2.78 -11.72 -22.50
CA GLN A 284 2.13 -12.95 -22.92
C GLN A 284 0.74 -13.04 -22.26
N PRO A 285 -0.32 -13.41 -23.01
CA PRO A 285 -1.65 -13.59 -22.45
C PRO A 285 -1.69 -14.86 -21.59
N PHE A 286 -2.21 -14.76 -20.37
CA PHE A 286 -2.34 -15.90 -19.46
C PHE A 286 -3.63 -15.84 -18.65
N ALA A 287 -4.14 -16.99 -18.24
CA ALA A 287 -5.23 -17.12 -17.28
C ALA A 287 -4.68 -17.46 -15.89
N LEU A 288 -5.35 -17.02 -14.84
CA LEU A 288 -5.03 -17.37 -13.46
C LEU A 288 -6.20 -18.13 -12.83
N ARG A 289 -5.93 -19.35 -12.38
CA ARG A 289 -6.92 -20.21 -11.71
C ARG A 289 -6.53 -20.40 -10.25
N LEU A 290 -7.42 -19.92 -9.37
CA LEU A 290 -7.34 -20.09 -7.93
C LEU A 290 -8.61 -20.81 -7.44
N PRO A 291 -8.56 -21.54 -6.31
CA PRO A 291 -9.75 -22.11 -5.71
C PRO A 291 -10.83 -21.05 -5.48
N GLY A 292 -11.96 -21.16 -6.18
CA GLY A 292 -13.09 -20.23 -6.09
C GLY A 292 -12.95 -18.92 -6.90
N CYS A 293 -11.89 -18.73 -7.68
CA CYS A 293 -11.72 -17.56 -8.54
C CYS A 293 -10.97 -17.90 -9.83
N LEU A 294 -11.56 -17.56 -10.97
CA LEU A 294 -10.93 -17.68 -12.29
C LEU A 294 -10.79 -16.29 -12.89
N VAL A 295 -9.56 -15.88 -13.19
CA VAL A 295 -9.28 -14.68 -13.98
C VAL A 295 -9.06 -15.15 -15.42
N ALA A 296 -9.93 -14.67 -16.33
CA ALA A 296 -9.87 -15.01 -17.74
C ALA A 296 -8.54 -14.58 -18.37
N GLN A 297 -8.20 -15.22 -19.48
CA GLN A 297 -6.97 -14.94 -20.21
C GLN A 297 -6.99 -13.50 -20.74
N ASP A 298 -6.00 -12.72 -20.34
CA ASP A 298 -5.82 -11.35 -20.81
C ASP A 298 -4.34 -10.98 -20.72
N SER A 299 -3.96 -9.80 -21.21
CA SER A 299 -2.59 -9.28 -21.11
C SER A 299 -2.58 -7.80 -20.71
N GLY A 300 -1.41 -7.33 -20.26
CA GLY A 300 -1.20 -5.93 -19.87
C GLY A 300 -1.27 -5.66 -18.37
N GLU A 301 -1.04 -4.40 -18.00
CA GLU A 301 -0.85 -3.99 -16.60
C GLU A 301 -2.11 -4.15 -15.75
N GLN A 302 -3.30 -3.88 -16.31
CA GLN A 302 -4.56 -4.05 -15.59
C GLN A 302 -4.81 -5.51 -15.22
N HIS A 303 -4.51 -6.43 -16.14
CA HIS A 303 -4.61 -7.87 -15.89
C HIS A 303 -3.59 -8.32 -14.83
N ARG A 304 -2.34 -7.86 -14.92
CA ARG A 304 -1.31 -8.11 -13.90
C ARG A 304 -1.79 -7.69 -12.52
N ASP A 305 -2.26 -6.46 -12.38
CA ASP A 305 -2.69 -5.91 -11.09
C ASP A 305 -3.94 -6.61 -10.55
N ALA A 306 -4.87 -7.03 -11.43
CA ALA A 306 -6.01 -7.85 -11.07
C ALA A 306 -5.58 -9.22 -10.52
N CYS A 307 -4.68 -9.92 -11.23
CA CYS A 307 -4.12 -11.21 -10.80
C CYS A 307 -3.39 -11.10 -9.46
N LEU A 308 -2.51 -10.10 -9.29
CA LEU A 308 -1.80 -9.85 -8.04
C LEU A 308 -2.77 -9.52 -6.88
N ARG A 309 -3.85 -8.79 -7.15
CA ARG A 309 -4.89 -8.49 -6.16
C ARG A 309 -5.61 -9.75 -5.70
N VAL A 310 -5.99 -10.64 -6.61
CA VAL A 310 -6.64 -11.91 -6.22
C VAL A 310 -5.66 -12.77 -5.40
N LEU A 311 -4.39 -12.86 -5.79
CA LEU A 311 -3.36 -13.56 -5.02
C LEU A 311 -3.17 -12.98 -3.60
N ALA A 312 -3.20 -11.66 -3.46
CA ALA A 312 -3.10 -11.00 -2.16
C ALA A 312 -4.30 -11.28 -1.24
N LEU A 313 -5.51 -11.36 -1.81
CA LEU A 313 -6.75 -11.54 -1.05
C LEU A 313 -7.13 -13.00 -0.85
N PHE A 314 -6.44 -13.95 -1.49
CA PHE A 314 -6.71 -15.37 -1.37
C PHE A 314 -6.65 -15.86 0.09
N GLY A 315 -7.74 -16.46 0.59
CA GLY A 315 -7.86 -16.95 1.97
C GLY A 315 -7.99 -15.87 3.05
N SER A 316 -8.02 -14.58 2.66
CA SER A 316 -8.30 -13.47 3.56
C SER A 316 -9.81 -13.28 3.65
N ALA A 317 -10.39 -13.35 4.85
CA ALA A 317 -11.78 -12.92 5.03
C ALA A 317 -11.89 -11.41 4.69
N PRO A 318 -13.00 -10.97 4.08
CA PRO A 318 -13.21 -9.57 3.68
C PRO A 318 -13.19 -8.61 4.87
#